data_AF-A0A963JP87-F1
#
_entry.id   AF-A0A963JP87-F1
#
_cell.length_a   1.000
_cell.length_b   1.000
_cell.length_c   1.000
_cell.angle_alpha   90.00
_cell.angle_beta   90.00
_cell.angle_gamma   90.00
#
_symmetry.space_group_name_H-M   'P 1'
#
loop_
_entity.id
_entity.type
_entity.pdbx_description
1 polymer ?
#
loop_
_entity_poly.entity_id
_entity_poly.type
_entity_poly.pdbx_seq_one_letter_code
_entity_poly.pdbx_strand_id
1 'polypeptide(L)'
;MKRIFNSTTIAGNLRYLIAPIFGLGLFLFAAPALASCEGCLCPGDPCRLCPLPAMEDDPLKPDEHEICARIRERVPPTSAQPGANEYFPSLDRSIAACVSEGGDVIRNRRRNEEFPSRFYCKPPTPVQSR
;
A
#
# COMPACT_ATOMS: atom_id res chain seq x y z
N MET A 1 -11.23 61.74 -34.06
CA MET A 1 -9.83 61.33 -33.79
C MET A 1 -9.71 60.81 -32.37
N LYS A 2 -9.25 59.55 -32.25
CA LYS A 2 -8.64 58.81 -31.13
C LYS A 2 -9.07 59.13 -29.68
N ARG A 3 -10.00 58.30 -29.14
CA ARG A 3 -10.01 57.97 -27.70
C ARG A 3 -8.84 57.03 -27.43
N ILE A 4 -7.84 57.52 -26.71
CA ILE A 4 -6.70 56.74 -26.23
C ILE A 4 -7.19 55.91 -25.05
N PHE A 5 -7.59 54.67 -25.33
CA PHE A 5 -7.86 53.68 -24.29
C PHE A 5 -6.50 53.24 -23.75
N ASN A 6 -6.17 53.63 -22.52
CA ASN A 6 -4.94 53.19 -21.84
C ASN A 6 -5.03 51.68 -21.59
N SER A 7 -4.39 50.92 -22.46
CA SER A 7 -4.35 49.44 -22.46
C SER A 7 -3.49 48.86 -21.32
N THR A 8 -2.77 49.71 -20.58
CA THR A 8 -1.68 49.28 -19.69
C THR A 8 -2.09 48.91 -18.26
N THR A 9 -3.34 49.17 -17.84
CA THR A 9 -3.75 48.98 -16.43
C THR A 9 -4.57 47.70 -16.17
N ILE A 10 -4.95 46.97 -17.22
CA ILE A 10 -5.79 45.76 -17.09
C ILE A 10 -4.95 44.49 -16.91
N ALA A 11 -3.69 44.50 -17.35
CA ALA A 11 -2.82 43.32 -17.35
C ALA A 11 -2.22 42.96 -15.96
N GLY A 12 -2.19 43.90 -15.01
CA GLY A 12 -1.55 43.71 -13.69
C GLY A 12 -2.40 42.95 -12.69
N ASN A 13 -3.72 43.19 -12.66
CA ASN A 13 -4.61 42.66 -11.63
C ASN A 13 -5.18 41.27 -11.94
N LEU A 14 -5.13 40.84 -13.21
CA LEU A 14 -5.59 39.50 -13.60
C LEU A 14 -4.62 38.39 -13.13
N ARG A 15 -3.33 38.71 -12.98
CA ARG A 15 -2.30 37.76 -12.51
C ARG A 15 -2.42 37.45 -11.01
N TYR A 16 -2.98 38.36 -10.21
CA TYR A 16 -3.10 38.21 -8.75
C TYR A 16 -4.32 37.39 -8.30
N LEU A 17 -5.31 37.18 -9.18
CA LEU A 17 -6.51 36.38 -8.89
C LEU A 17 -6.36 34.90 -9.28
N ILE A 18 -5.46 34.57 -10.20
CA ILE A 18 -5.30 33.19 -10.71
C ILE A 18 -4.45 32.33 -9.75
N ALA A 19 -3.48 32.94 -9.06
CA ALA A 19 -2.57 32.24 -8.15
C ALA A 19 -3.25 31.61 -6.90
N PRO A 20 -4.17 32.28 -6.18
CA PRO A 20 -4.77 31.67 -4.98
C PRO A 20 -5.83 30.62 -5.31
N ILE A 21 -6.50 30.70 -6.48
CA ILE A 21 -7.53 29.72 -6.89
C ILE A 21 -6.90 28.38 -7.25
N PHE A 22 -5.75 28.39 -7.93
CA PHE A 22 -4.99 27.16 -8.22
C PHE A 22 -4.31 26.58 -6.96
N GLY A 23 -3.88 27.42 -6.01
CA GLY A 23 -3.29 26.96 -4.75
C GLY A 23 -4.30 26.29 -3.81
N LEU A 24 -5.53 26.79 -3.75
CA LEU A 24 -6.58 26.24 -2.88
C LEU A 24 -7.17 24.93 -3.45
N GLY A 25 -7.20 24.76 -4.78
CA GLY A 25 -7.68 23.54 -5.44
C GLY A 25 -6.76 22.33 -5.26
N LEU A 26 -5.45 22.53 -5.14
CA LEU A 26 -4.46 21.46 -4.98
C LEU A 26 -4.49 20.79 -3.60
N PHE A 27 -4.94 21.50 -2.56
CA PHE A 27 -5.07 20.94 -1.21
C PHE A 27 -6.25 19.96 -1.06
N LEU A 28 -7.26 20.05 -1.92
CA LEU A 28 -8.47 19.21 -1.83
C LEU A 28 -8.30 17.82 -2.47
N PHE A 29 -7.25 17.58 -3.25
CA PHE A 29 -6.98 16.26 -3.85
C PHE A 29 -6.04 15.38 -3.03
N ALA A 30 -5.58 15.86 -1.87
CA ALA A 30 -4.61 15.17 -1.04
C ALA A 30 -5.24 14.52 0.22
N ALA A 31 -6.24 13.63 0.06
CA ALA A 31 -6.53 12.56 1.03
C ALA A 31 -7.60 11.57 0.53
N PRO A 32 -7.58 10.27 0.90
CA PRO A 32 -6.55 9.53 1.64
C PRO A 32 -6.11 8.22 0.94
N ALA A 33 -4.83 7.88 1.07
CA ALA A 33 -4.26 6.56 0.70
C ALA A 33 -4.81 5.38 1.53
N LEU A 34 -5.83 5.60 2.38
CA LEU A 34 -6.37 4.63 3.33
C LEU A 34 -7.49 3.76 2.74
N ALA A 35 -8.13 4.18 1.64
CA ALA A 35 -9.20 3.40 1.00
C ALA A 35 -8.68 2.30 0.06
N SER A 36 -7.37 2.24 -0.21
CA SER A 36 -6.84 1.37 -1.27
C SER A 36 -6.59 -0.07 -0.83
N CYS A 37 -6.59 -0.37 0.47
CA CYS A 37 -6.16 -1.67 0.96
C CYS A 37 -7.23 -2.76 0.90
N GLU A 38 -8.35 -2.59 0.19
CA GLU A 38 -9.38 -3.65 0.10
C GLU A 38 -8.96 -4.87 -0.74
N GLY A 39 -7.93 -4.77 -1.59
CA GLY A 39 -7.45 -5.94 -2.34
C GLY A 39 -6.27 -5.71 -3.30
N CYS A 40 -5.49 -4.64 -3.14
CA CYS A 40 -4.35 -4.36 -4.02
C CYS A 40 -3.01 -4.78 -3.41
N LEU A 41 -2.12 -5.27 -4.28
CA LEU A 41 -0.67 -5.13 -4.08
C LEU A 41 -0.31 -3.74 -4.59
N CYS A 42 -0.40 -2.75 -3.71
CA CYS A 42 -0.17 -1.37 -4.06
C CYS A 42 1.33 -1.03 -4.01
N PRO A 43 1.87 -0.29 -5.00
CA PRO A 43 3.26 0.17 -4.96
C PRO A 43 3.54 0.94 -3.67
N GLY A 44 4.72 0.71 -3.08
CA GLY A 44 5.14 1.23 -1.79
C GLY A 44 4.60 0.47 -0.59
N ASP A 45 3.87 -0.63 -0.79
CA ASP A 45 3.27 -1.48 0.27
C ASP A 45 2.59 -0.68 1.40
N PRO A 46 1.66 0.24 1.10
CA PRO A 46 1.00 1.06 2.13
C PRO A 46 0.15 0.22 3.09
N CYS A 47 -0.20 -1.00 2.69
CA CYS A 47 -1.01 -1.95 3.44
C CYS A 47 -0.17 -2.86 4.34
N ARG A 48 1.17 -2.72 4.33
CA ARG A 48 2.12 -3.48 5.16
C ARG A 48 1.86 -4.98 5.10
N LEU A 49 1.81 -5.50 3.88
CA LEU A 49 1.48 -6.88 3.62
C LEU A 49 2.61 -7.81 4.08
N CYS A 50 2.24 -8.93 4.73
CA CYS A 50 3.20 -9.94 5.15
C CYS A 50 3.37 -10.98 4.03
N PRO A 51 4.57 -11.23 3.48
CA PRO A 51 4.77 -12.34 2.55
C PRO A 51 4.52 -13.69 3.24
N LEU A 52 3.89 -14.64 2.52
CA LEU A 52 3.63 -16.00 3.01
C LEU A 52 4.22 -17.06 2.06
N PRO A 53 4.89 -18.11 2.59
CA PRO A 53 5.45 -18.19 3.94
C PRO A 53 6.62 -17.21 4.09
N ALA A 54 7.02 -16.92 5.32
CA ALA A 54 8.24 -16.16 5.57
C ALA A 54 9.46 -16.98 5.10
N MET A 55 10.36 -16.36 4.34
CA MET A 55 11.61 -16.98 3.95
C MET A 55 12.72 -16.63 4.96
N GLU A 56 13.70 -17.51 5.14
CA GLU A 56 14.86 -17.23 6.02
C GLU A 56 15.66 -16.00 5.54
N ASP A 57 15.71 -15.79 4.23
CA ASP A 57 16.44 -14.68 3.61
C ASP A 57 15.63 -13.38 3.55
N ASP A 58 14.35 -13.39 3.96
CA ASP A 58 13.50 -12.20 3.90
C ASP A 58 13.91 -11.18 4.98
N PRO A 59 14.22 -9.94 4.60
CA PRO A 59 14.57 -8.90 5.57
C PRO A 59 13.36 -8.61 6.47
N LEU A 60 13.59 -8.65 7.78
CA LEU A 60 12.64 -8.16 8.78
C LEU A 60 12.40 -6.66 8.56
N LYS A 61 11.16 -6.29 8.23
CA LYS A 61 10.76 -4.89 8.13
C LYS A 61 10.51 -4.38 9.56
N PRO A 62 11.17 -3.31 10.03
CA PRO A 62 11.02 -2.81 11.40
C PRO A 62 9.59 -2.30 11.69
N ASP A 63 8.84 -1.91 10.66
CA ASP A 63 7.47 -1.40 10.75
C ASP A 63 6.42 -2.45 10.30
N GLU A 64 6.75 -3.74 10.35
CA GLU A 64 5.80 -4.80 10.00
C GLU A 64 4.57 -4.81 10.94
N HIS A 65 3.43 -5.26 10.43
CA HIS A 65 2.24 -5.39 11.26
C HIS A 65 2.42 -6.52 12.27
N GLU A 66 1.88 -6.37 13.48
CA GLU A 66 2.02 -7.37 14.56
C GLU A 66 1.59 -8.79 14.16
N ILE A 67 0.67 -8.91 13.20
CA ILE A 67 0.20 -10.20 12.69
C ILE A 67 1.31 -10.91 11.93
N CYS A 68 2.17 -10.19 11.20
CA CYS A 68 3.33 -10.77 10.53
C CYS A 68 4.24 -11.46 11.56
N ALA A 69 4.51 -10.79 12.68
CA ALA A 69 5.29 -11.36 13.78
C ALA A 69 4.61 -12.60 14.40
N ARG A 70 3.30 -12.53 14.70
CA ARG A 70 2.54 -13.67 15.24
C ARG A 70 2.49 -14.87 14.29
N ILE A 71 2.40 -14.63 12.98
CA ILE A 71 2.48 -15.71 11.98
C ILE A 71 3.86 -16.36 11.99
N ARG A 72 4.95 -15.57 12.07
CA ARG A 72 6.33 -16.08 12.14
C ARG A 72 6.60 -16.88 13.42
N GLU A 73 5.98 -16.50 14.54
CA GLU A 73 6.05 -17.28 15.79
C GLU A 73 5.37 -18.64 15.65
N ARG A 74 4.26 -18.72 14.92
CA ARG A 74 3.52 -19.99 14.70
C ARG A 74 4.12 -20.86 13.61
N VAL A 75 4.62 -20.23 12.55
CA VAL A 75 5.18 -20.90 11.39
C VAL A 75 6.58 -20.34 11.17
N PRO A 76 7.62 -21.10 11.56
CA PRO A 76 8.99 -20.63 11.41
C PRO A 76 9.31 -20.38 9.93
N PRO A 77 10.24 -19.45 9.64
CA PRO A 77 10.68 -19.19 8.28
C PRO A 77 11.19 -20.47 7.60
N THR A 78 11.00 -20.56 6.29
CA THR A 78 11.44 -21.70 5.50
C THR A 78 12.55 -21.30 4.53
N SER A 79 13.52 -22.20 4.33
CA SER A 79 14.51 -22.12 3.24
C SER A 79 14.04 -22.83 1.97
N ALA A 80 12.88 -23.51 2.01
CA ALA A 80 12.37 -24.24 0.86
C ALA A 80 11.94 -23.27 -0.25
N GLN A 81 12.47 -23.45 -1.45
CA GLN A 81 12.15 -22.58 -2.57
C GLN A 81 10.69 -22.77 -3.04
N PRO A 82 10.03 -21.71 -3.55
CA PRO A 82 8.68 -21.83 -4.09
C PRO A 82 8.58 -22.88 -5.21
N GLY A 83 7.77 -23.92 -4.98
CA GLY A 83 7.59 -25.05 -5.90
C GLY A 83 8.28 -26.35 -5.47
N ALA A 84 9.11 -26.31 -4.42
CA ALA A 84 9.59 -27.50 -3.74
C ALA A 84 8.48 -28.16 -2.91
N ASN A 85 8.57 -29.48 -2.69
CA ASN A 85 7.55 -30.21 -1.95
C ASN A 85 7.46 -29.74 -0.48
N GLU A 86 8.59 -29.36 0.09
CA GLU A 86 8.77 -28.90 1.46
C GLU A 86 8.22 -27.48 1.68
N TYR A 87 8.02 -26.72 0.60
CA TYR A 87 7.46 -25.36 0.64
C TYR A 87 5.95 -25.36 0.91
N PHE A 88 5.21 -26.31 0.32
CA PHE A 88 3.74 -26.31 0.40
C PHE A 88 3.19 -26.45 1.83
N PRO A 89 3.70 -27.35 2.69
CA PRO A 89 3.25 -27.43 4.08
C PRO A 89 3.48 -26.14 4.87
N SER A 90 4.59 -25.46 4.62
CA SER A 90 4.90 -24.17 5.26
C SER A 90 3.94 -23.08 4.78
N LEU A 91 3.70 -23.01 3.47
CA LEU A 91 2.73 -22.09 2.87
C LEU A 91 1.33 -22.30 3.44
N ASP A 92 0.82 -23.53 3.46
CA ASP A 92 -0.52 -23.84 3.93
C ASP A 92 -0.71 -23.47 5.41
N ARG A 93 0.30 -23.77 6.25
CA ARG A 93 0.30 -23.35 7.66
C ARG A 93 0.34 -21.84 7.81
N SER A 94 1.14 -21.14 7.02
CA SER A 94 1.21 -19.67 7.05
C SER A 94 -0.10 -19.03 6.61
N ILE A 95 -0.77 -19.58 5.59
CA ILE A 95 -2.11 -19.16 5.15
C ILE A 95 -3.13 -19.38 6.26
N ALA A 96 -3.14 -20.57 6.88
CA ALA A 96 -4.04 -20.88 7.99
C ALA A 96 -3.81 -19.95 9.18
N ALA A 97 -2.54 -19.67 9.52
CA ALA A 97 -2.16 -18.74 10.57
C ALA A 97 -2.67 -17.31 10.29
N CYS A 98 -2.50 -16.81 9.05
CA CYS A 98 -3.01 -15.51 8.64
C CYS A 98 -4.53 -15.40 8.84
N VAL A 99 -5.29 -16.37 8.35
CA VAL A 99 -6.75 -16.37 8.48
C VAL A 99 -7.18 -16.48 9.95
N SER A 100 -6.46 -17.29 10.75
CA SER A 100 -6.75 -17.43 12.18
C SER A 100 -6.53 -16.16 13.00
N GLU A 101 -5.61 -15.29 12.55
CA GLU A 101 -5.36 -13.97 13.14
C GLU A 101 -6.35 -12.90 12.65
N GLY A 102 -7.34 -13.27 11.84
CA GLY A 102 -8.30 -12.35 11.24
C GLY A 102 -7.75 -11.60 10.03
N GLY A 103 -6.59 -12.00 9.50
CA GLY A 103 -6.04 -11.46 8.26
C GLY A 103 -6.74 -12.05 7.03
N ASP A 104 -6.64 -11.32 5.92
CA ASP A 104 -7.10 -11.76 4.60
C ASP A 104 -5.92 -12.22 3.73
N VAL A 105 -6.12 -13.18 2.84
CA VAL A 105 -5.04 -13.77 2.04
C VAL A 105 -5.12 -13.29 0.60
N ILE A 106 -4.13 -12.49 0.20
CA ILE A 106 -4.02 -11.96 -1.15
C ILE A 106 -3.12 -12.87 -1.98
N ARG A 107 -3.66 -13.37 -3.09
CA ARG A 107 -2.89 -14.12 -4.08
C ARG A 107 -2.24 -13.18 -5.09
N ASN A 108 -0.92 -13.10 -5.07
CA ASN A 108 -0.15 -12.39 -6.07
C ASN A 108 -0.09 -13.15 -7.39
N ARG A 109 -0.74 -12.61 -8.42
CA ARG A 109 -0.69 -13.14 -9.79
C ARG A 109 0.43 -12.54 -10.64
N ARG A 110 0.96 -11.37 -10.25
CA ARG A 110 1.96 -10.61 -11.00
C ARG A 110 3.16 -10.33 -10.08
N ARG A 111 4.03 -11.33 -9.97
CA ARG A 111 5.29 -11.20 -9.20
C ARG A 111 6.19 -10.15 -9.85
N ASN A 112 6.66 -9.21 -9.05
CA ASN A 112 7.65 -8.20 -9.38
C ASN A 112 8.69 -8.15 -8.24
N GLU A 113 9.73 -7.32 -8.40
CA GLU A 113 10.79 -7.20 -7.38
C GLU A 113 10.27 -6.70 -6.03
N GLU A 114 9.23 -5.88 -6.04
CA GLU A 114 8.60 -5.34 -4.83
C GLU A 114 7.72 -6.37 -4.09
N PHE A 115 7.02 -7.21 -4.85
CA PHE A 115 6.18 -8.28 -4.35
C PHE A 115 6.62 -9.63 -4.96
N PRO A 116 7.73 -10.22 -4.47
CA PRO A 116 8.27 -11.47 -4.99
C PRO A 116 7.41 -12.70 -4.61
N SER A 117 6.79 -12.70 -3.44
CA SER A 117 6.00 -13.83 -2.92
C SER A 117 4.69 -14.04 -3.67
N ARG A 118 4.19 -15.29 -3.69
CA ARG A 118 2.93 -15.66 -4.36
C ARG A 118 1.70 -15.34 -3.52
N PHE A 119 1.84 -15.31 -2.20
CA PHE A 119 0.76 -15.07 -1.27
C PHE A 119 1.21 -14.05 -0.24
N TYR A 120 0.26 -13.22 0.18
CA TYR A 120 0.46 -12.22 1.22
C TYR A 120 -0.67 -12.29 2.22
N CYS A 121 -0.33 -12.14 3.49
CA CYS A 121 -1.29 -11.83 4.53
C CYS A 121 -1.52 -10.33 4.57
N LYS A 122 -2.78 -9.94 4.43
CA LYS A 122 -3.27 -8.61 4.67
C LYS A 122 -3.78 -8.53 6.10
N PRO A 123 -3.22 -7.65 6.95
CA PRO A 123 -3.75 -7.42 8.27
C PRO A 123 -5.21 -6.90 8.21
N PRO A 124 -6.07 -7.25 9.20
CA PRO A 124 -7.41 -6.71 9.26
C PRO A 124 -7.33 -5.19 9.37
N THR A 125 -8.09 -4.49 8.54
CA THR A 125 -8.30 -3.06 8.75
C THR A 125 -9.07 -2.90 10.06
N PRO A 126 -8.65 -1.99 10.96
CA PRO A 126 -9.46 -1.68 12.12
C PRO A 126 -10.80 -1.16 11.59
N VAL A 127 -11.86 -1.95 11.80
CA VAL A 127 -13.23 -1.55 11.50
C VAL A 127 -13.50 -0.32 12.37
N GLN A 128 -13.42 0.89 11.80
CA GLN A 128 -14.05 2.04 12.44
C GLN A 128 -15.55 1.77 12.41
N SER A 129 -16.10 1.31 13.53
CA SER A 129 -17.55 1.26 13.71
C SER A 129 -18.07 2.68 13.56
N ARG A 130 -18.81 2.94 12.48
CA ARG A 130 -19.66 4.12 12.37
C ARG A 130 -20.91 3.93 13.20
#